data_AF-A0A535L1J1-F1
#
_entry.id   AF-A0A535L1J1-F1
#
_cell.length_a   1.000
_cell.length_b   1.000
_cell.length_c   1.000
_cell.angle_alpha   90.00
_cell.angle_beta   90.00
_cell.angle_gamma   90.00
#
_symmetry.space_group_name_H-M   'P 1'
#
loop_
_entity.id
_entity.type
_entity.pdbx_description
1 polymer ?
#
loop_
_entity_poly.entity_id
_entity_poly.type
_entity_poly.pdbx_seq_one_letter_code
_entity_poly.pdbx_strand_id
1 'polypeptide(L)'
;MATSRQHERERLCLADYFAPVKSGRVDIVAFQIVTMGQSASEAVQRLQEAGDYAEAYFMHGLAVEMAEGLAEYTNRQIQQELGLDAQRGRRYSWGYPAIPDLEDHEKVFQLLPAKDTIAVELTGAYQLVPEQSTAAIVVHHQQAVYFAVREQAALAAQTT
;
A
#
# COMPACT_ATOMS: atom_id res chain seq x y z
N MET A 1 12.47 -4.83 -7.90
CA MET A 1 11.95 -4.77 -6.52
C MET A 1 12.31 -6.07 -5.81
N ALA A 2 12.86 -6.03 -4.60
CA ALA A 2 13.29 -7.25 -3.91
C ALA A 2 12.24 -7.58 -2.83
N THR A 3 11.52 -8.68 -3.00
CA THR A 3 10.51 -9.10 -2.01
C THR A 3 11.17 -9.97 -0.95
N SER A 4 11.02 -9.59 0.31
CA SER A 4 11.56 -10.33 1.45
C SER A 4 10.89 -11.70 1.60
N ARG A 5 11.67 -12.70 2.01
CA ARG A 5 11.22 -14.08 2.26
C ARG A 5 11.14 -14.35 3.75
N GLN A 6 10.07 -15.02 4.20
CA GLN A 6 10.01 -15.53 5.57
C GLN A 6 11.18 -16.48 5.86
N HIS A 7 11.90 -16.22 6.95
CA HIS A 7 13.00 -17.10 7.37
C HIS A 7 12.49 -18.41 7.99
N GLU A 8 11.33 -18.38 8.62
CA GLU A 8 10.71 -19.51 9.31
C GLU A 8 9.30 -19.80 8.76
N ARG A 9 8.59 -20.79 9.32
CA ARG A 9 7.27 -21.26 8.87
C ARG A 9 7.29 -21.72 7.40
N GLU A 10 6.31 -21.26 6.60
CA GLU A 10 6.08 -21.67 5.22
C GLU A 10 7.05 -21.03 4.21
N ARG A 11 7.98 -20.18 4.67
CA ARG A 11 8.98 -19.47 3.83
C ARG A 11 8.37 -18.66 2.69
N LEU A 12 7.19 -18.08 2.92
CA LEU A 12 6.45 -17.31 1.92
C LEU A 12 7.23 -16.08 1.46
N CYS A 13 7.08 -15.76 0.18
CA CYS A 13 7.67 -14.61 -0.49
C CYS A 13 6.71 -14.16 -1.60
N LEU A 14 6.49 -12.83 -1.76
CA LEU A 14 5.55 -12.34 -2.78
C LEU A 14 5.96 -12.74 -4.20
N ALA A 15 7.27 -12.78 -4.50
CA ALA A 15 7.77 -13.19 -5.82
C ALA A 15 7.37 -14.62 -6.20
N ASP A 16 7.09 -15.51 -5.23
CA ASP A 16 6.73 -16.90 -5.51
C ASP A 16 5.31 -17.03 -6.11
N TYR A 17 4.50 -15.97 -6.02
CA TYR A 17 3.17 -15.93 -6.62
C TYR A 17 3.18 -15.57 -8.11
N PHE A 18 4.35 -15.29 -8.68
CA PHE A 18 4.51 -14.95 -10.08
C PHE A 18 5.28 -16.04 -10.83
N ALA A 19 5.03 -16.17 -12.13
CA ALA A 19 5.71 -17.13 -12.97
C ALA A 19 7.22 -16.86 -12.99
N PRO A 20 8.06 -17.88 -12.72
CA PRO A 20 9.50 -17.69 -12.74
C PRO A 20 9.96 -17.43 -14.17
N VAL A 21 11.00 -16.61 -14.34
CA VAL A 21 11.57 -16.25 -15.66
C VAL A 21 11.88 -17.49 -16.52
N LYS A 22 12.40 -18.55 -15.90
CA LYS A 22 12.73 -19.82 -16.58
C LYS A 22 11.52 -20.58 -17.13
N SER A 23 10.29 -20.25 -16.70
CA SER A 23 9.08 -20.89 -17.20
C SER A 23 8.72 -20.50 -18.64
N GLY A 24 9.27 -19.40 -19.15
CA GLY A 24 8.91 -18.84 -20.45
C GLY A 24 7.47 -18.31 -20.54
N ARG A 25 6.73 -18.28 -19.43
CA ARG A 25 5.38 -17.72 -19.36
C ARG A 25 5.46 -16.21 -19.13
N VAL A 26 4.64 -15.47 -19.88
CA VAL A 26 4.37 -14.06 -19.57
C VAL A 26 3.44 -14.01 -18.37
N ASP A 27 3.74 -13.11 -17.45
CA ASP A 27 2.96 -12.86 -16.25
C ASP A 27 2.75 -11.35 -16.06
N ILE A 28 1.78 -10.98 -15.22
CA ILE A 28 1.36 -9.61 -14.99
C ILE A 28 1.42 -9.27 -13.51
N VAL A 29 2.02 -8.13 -13.20
CA VAL A 29 1.97 -7.51 -11.87
C VAL A 29 1.31 -6.14 -12.00
N ALA A 30 0.39 -5.83 -11.09
CA ALA A 30 -0.24 -4.52 -11.01
C ALA A 30 0.26 -3.77 -9.78
N PHE A 31 0.43 -2.47 -9.96
CA PHE A 31 0.81 -1.52 -8.91
C PHE A 31 -0.25 -0.43 -8.84
N GLN A 32 -0.50 0.09 -7.65
CA GLN A 32 -1.43 1.20 -7.44
C GLN A 32 -0.81 2.23 -6.51
N ILE A 33 -1.07 3.50 -6.79
CA ILE A 33 -0.90 4.63 -5.87
C ILE A 33 -2.19 5.43 -5.94
N VAL A 34 -2.82 5.68 -4.79
CA VAL A 34 -4.03 6.49 -4.68
C VAL A 34 -3.82 7.59 -3.65
N THR A 35 -4.55 8.68 -3.79
CA THR A 35 -4.50 9.82 -2.86
C THR A 35 -5.83 10.55 -2.81
N MET A 36 -6.18 11.07 -1.64
CA MET A 36 -7.26 12.07 -1.51
C MET A 36 -6.81 13.49 -1.86
N GLY A 37 -5.51 13.67 -2.17
CA GLY A 37 -4.93 14.95 -2.54
C GLY A 37 -4.68 15.86 -1.33
N GLN A 38 -3.90 16.92 -1.56
CA GLN A 38 -3.44 17.83 -0.51
C GLN A 38 -4.60 18.56 0.20
N SER A 39 -5.71 18.78 -0.49
CA SER A 39 -6.87 19.49 0.04
C SER A 39 -7.50 18.82 1.26
N ALA A 40 -7.36 17.50 1.41
CA ALA A 40 -7.80 16.80 2.62
C ALA A 40 -7.01 17.25 3.85
N SER A 41 -5.68 17.27 3.76
CA SER A 41 -4.81 17.72 4.84
C SER A 41 -4.98 19.22 5.13
N GLU A 42 -5.14 20.05 4.10
CA GLU A 42 -5.43 21.49 4.24
C GLU A 42 -6.77 21.75 4.95
N ALA A 43 -7.80 20.94 4.67
CA ALA A 43 -9.08 21.08 5.35
C ALA A 43 -8.98 20.78 6.85
N VAL A 44 -8.24 19.73 7.22
CA VAL A 44 -7.97 19.40 8.64
C VAL A 44 -7.18 20.53 9.31
N GLN A 45 -6.12 21.01 8.67
CA GLN A 45 -5.27 22.07 9.22
C GLN A 45 -6.07 23.37 9.46
N ARG A 46 -6.92 23.77 8.52
CA ARG A 46 -7.77 24.98 8.70
C ARG A 46 -8.68 24.88 9.91
N LEU A 47 -9.25 23.71 10.18
CA LEU A 47 -10.11 23.48 11.35
C LEU A 47 -9.29 23.53 12.65
N GLN A 48 -8.08 22.96 12.65
CA GLN A 48 -7.17 23.04 13.80
C GLN A 48 -6.74 24.49 14.10
N GLU A 49 -6.40 25.26 13.07
CA GLU A 49 -6.01 26.67 13.20
C GLU A 49 -7.17 27.55 13.69
N ALA A 50 -8.41 27.19 13.37
CA ALA A 50 -9.62 27.83 13.90
C ALA A 50 -9.96 27.43 15.35
N GLY A 51 -9.31 26.39 15.90
CA GLY A 51 -9.60 25.84 17.22
C GLY A 51 -10.76 24.83 17.24
N ASP A 52 -11.27 24.43 16.06
CA ASP A 52 -12.37 23.48 15.89
C ASP A 52 -11.83 22.03 15.88
N TYR A 53 -11.24 21.62 17.00
CA TYR A 53 -10.52 20.32 17.09
C TYR A 53 -11.41 19.09 16.89
N ALA A 54 -12.69 19.15 17.27
CA ALA A 54 -13.62 18.04 17.09
C ALA A 54 -13.93 17.83 15.59
N GLU A 55 -14.30 18.89 14.88
CA GLU A 55 -14.49 18.89 13.43
C GLU A 55 -13.21 18.49 12.69
N ALA A 56 -12.03 18.96 13.13
CA ALA A 56 -10.76 18.55 12.56
C ALA A 56 -10.53 17.02 12.68
N TYR A 57 -10.84 16.45 13.85
CA TYR A 57 -10.74 15.01 14.08
C TYR A 57 -11.70 14.22 13.18
N PHE A 58 -12.96 14.65 13.05
CA PHE A 58 -13.91 14.01 12.15
C PHE A 58 -13.52 14.13 10.67
N MET A 59 -13.02 15.30 10.25
CA MET A 59 -12.53 15.52 8.89
C MET A 59 -11.34 14.62 8.56
N HIS A 60 -10.40 14.48 9.50
CA HIS A 60 -9.26 13.58 9.33
C HIS A 60 -9.73 12.12 9.20
N GLY A 61 -10.60 11.65 10.10
CA GLY A 61 -11.16 10.29 10.02
C GLY A 61 -11.87 10.03 8.70
N LEU A 62 -12.69 10.97 8.23
CA LEU A 62 -13.34 10.86 6.93
C LEU A 62 -12.32 10.77 5.78
N ALA A 63 -11.27 11.58 5.81
CA ALA A 63 -10.24 11.56 4.78
C ALA A 63 -9.46 10.24 4.74
N VAL A 64 -9.18 9.63 5.90
CA VAL A 64 -8.57 8.30 6.00
C VAL A 64 -9.49 7.22 5.40
N GLU A 65 -10.76 7.20 5.79
CA GLU A 65 -11.74 6.23 5.26
C GLU A 65 -11.95 6.40 3.75
N MET A 66 -11.94 7.63 3.24
CA MET A 66 -12.01 7.87 1.79
C MET A 66 -10.77 7.35 1.05
N ALA A 67 -9.57 7.50 1.62
CA ALA A 67 -8.35 6.97 1.03
C ALA A 67 -8.40 5.43 0.94
N GLU A 68 -8.88 4.76 1.98
CA GLU A 68 -9.09 3.30 1.97
C GLU A 68 -10.18 2.87 0.99
N GLY A 69 -11.30 3.58 0.95
CA GLY A 69 -12.38 3.34 -0.01
C GLY A 69 -11.92 3.52 -1.46
N LEU A 70 -11.07 4.51 -1.74
CA LEU A 70 -10.48 4.72 -3.06
C LEU A 70 -9.49 3.61 -3.43
N ALA A 71 -8.69 3.15 -2.47
CA ALA A 71 -7.78 2.03 -2.66
C ALA A 71 -8.55 0.72 -2.92
N GLU A 72 -9.67 0.49 -2.24
CA GLU A 72 -10.54 -0.66 -2.51
C GLU A 72 -11.21 -0.56 -3.88
N TYR A 73 -11.76 0.62 -4.22
CA TYR A 73 -12.35 0.87 -5.52
C TYR A 73 -11.36 0.60 -6.66
N THR A 74 -10.14 1.14 -6.55
CA THR A 74 -9.07 0.94 -7.53
C THR A 74 -8.67 -0.53 -7.63
N ASN A 75 -8.58 -1.24 -6.51
CA ASN A 75 -8.31 -2.69 -6.51
C ASN A 75 -9.41 -3.49 -7.22
N ARG A 76 -10.69 -3.10 -7.05
CA ARG A 76 -11.80 -3.71 -7.78
C ARG A 76 -11.71 -3.46 -9.29
N GLN A 77 -11.26 -2.28 -9.72
CA GLN A 77 -11.00 -2.03 -11.14
C GLN A 77 -9.89 -2.95 -11.68
N ILE A 78 -8.78 -3.08 -10.96
CA ILE A 78 -7.69 -4.01 -11.33
C ILE A 78 -8.21 -5.45 -11.43
N GLN A 79 -9.02 -5.90 -10.46
CA GLN A 79 -9.63 -7.23 -10.49
C GLN A 79 -10.51 -7.42 -11.73
N GLN A 80 -11.33 -6.43 -12.07
CA GLN A 80 -12.22 -6.48 -13.24
C GLN A 80 -11.44 -6.54 -14.55
N GLU A 81 -10.42 -5.68 -14.72
CA GLU A 81 -9.59 -5.64 -15.92
C GLU A 81 -8.78 -6.92 -16.12
N LEU A 82 -8.33 -7.55 -15.05
CA LEU A 82 -7.62 -8.83 -15.07
C LEU A 82 -8.55 -10.05 -15.13
N GLY A 83 -9.87 -9.87 -15.11
CA GLY A 83 -10.84 -10.98 -15.12
C GLY A 83 -10.76 -11.88 -13.88
N LEU A 84 -10.43 -11.29 -12.73
CA LEU A 84 -10.30 -11.99 -11.45
C LEU A 84 -11.66 -12.11 -10.76
N ASP A 85 -11.83 -13.20 -10.00
CA ASP A 85 -12.93 -13.29 -9.03
C ASP A 85 -12.62 -12.46 -7.78
N ALA A 86 -13.65 -12.24 -6.96
CA ALA A 86 -13.56 -11.43 -5.74
C ALA A 86 -12.60 -12.00 -4.66
N GLN A 87 -12.12 -13.24 -4.80
CA GLN A 87 -11.20 -13.89 -3.85
C GLN A 87 -9.73 -13.76 -4.29
N ARG A 88 -9.46 -13.14 -5.44
CA ARG A 88 -8.13 -12.89 -6.02
C ARG A 88 -7.78 -11.40 -6.07
N GLY A 89 -6.52 -11.09 -6.33
CA GLY A 89 -6.05 -9.69 -6.41
C GLY A 89 -5.81 -9.10 -5.02
N ARG A 90 -5.03 -9.80 -4.19
CA ARG A 90 -4.70 -9.35 -2.84
C ARG A 90 -3.75 -8.16 -2.90
N ARG A 91 -4.08 -7.12 -2.15
CA ARG A 91 -3.34 -5.86 -2.06
C ARG A 91 -2.33 -5.94 -0.92
N TYR A 92 -1.05 -5.72 -1.21
CA TYR A 92 0.01 -5.59 -0.21
C TYR A 92 0.60 -4.19 -0.29
N SER A 93 0.54 -3.46 0.83
CA SER A 93 1.06 -2.09 0.94
C SER A 93 2.41 -2.08 1.65
N TRP A 94 3.34 -1.21 1.22
CA TRP A 94 4.64 -1.09 1.87
C TRP A 94 4.51 -0.59 3.30
N GLY A 95 5.44 -1.01 4.16
CA GLY A 95 5.38 -0.77 5.61
C GLY A 95 4.55 -1.82 6.36
N TYR A 96 3.78 -2.65 5.66
CA TYR A 96 3.07 -3.78 6.27
C TYR A 96 3.96 -5.02 6.37
N PRO A 97 3.59 -6.01 7.21
CA PRO A 97 4.47 -7.13 7.55
C PRO A 97 4.99 -7.96 6.36
N ALA A 98 4.28 -8.01 5.23
CA ALA A 98 4.73 -8.75 4.05
C ALA A 98 5.82 -8.02 3.24
N ILE A 99 5.79 -6.68 3.25
CA ILE A 99 6.70 -5.79 2.51
C ILE A 99 7.05 -4.56 3.37
N PRO A 100 7.88 -4.74 4.42
CA PRO A 100 8.09 -3.72 5.45
C PRO A 100 8.94 -2.53 4.99
N ASP A 101 9.72 -2.69 3.92
CA ASP A 101 10.76 -1.73 3.53
C ASP A 101 10.18 -0.63 2.62
N LEU A 102 9.99 0.58 3.18
CA LEU A 102 9.39 1.72 2.46
C LEU A 102 10.24 2.24 1.28
N GLU A 103 11.56 2.02 1.30
CA GLU A 103 12.49 2.44 0.23
C GLU A 103 12.09 1.91 -1.15
N ASP A 104 11.41 0.77 -1.21
CA ASP A 104 10.91 0.24 -2.48
C ASP A 104 9.87 1.15 -3.16
N HIS A 105 9.27 2.12 -2.46
CA HIS A 105 8.44 3.16 -3.09
C HIS A 105 9.18 3.92 -4.19
N GLU A 106 10.50 4.12 -4.10
CA GLU A 106 11.26 4.77 -5.19
C GLU A 106 11.11 4.01 -6.51
N LYS A 107 11.15 2.68 -6.45
CA LYS A 107 10.98 1.81 -7.63
C LYS A 107 9.55 1.88 -8.15
N VAL A 108 8.56 1.98 -7.26
CA VAL A 108 7.16 2.15 -7.66
C VAL A 108 6.97 3.49 -8.36
N PHE A 109 7.59 4.57 -7.87
CA PHE A 109 7.50 5.91 -8.47
C PHE A 109 8.19 5.99 -9.84
N GLN A 110 9.20 5.14 -10.09
CA GLN A 110 9.78 5.00 -11.43
C GLN A 110 8.82 4.32 -12.42
N LEU A 111 7.95 3.42 -11.95
CA LEU A 111 6.95 2.73 -12.77
C LEU A 111 5.66 3.56 -12.94
N LEU A 112 5.26 4.24 -11.87
CA LEU A 112 4.07 5.07 -11.78
C LEU A 112 4.51 6.50 -11.43
N PRO A 113 4.55 7.44 -12.39
CA PRO A 113 5.01 8.81 -12.15
C PRO A 113 3.96 9.61 -11.37
N ALA A 114 3.77 9.26 -10.09
CA ALA A 114 2.67 9.75 -9.24
C ALA A 114 2.81 11.24 -8.91
N LYS A 115 4.03 11.76 -8.84
CA LYS A 115 4.29 13.19 -8.66
C LYS A 115 3.69 14.02 -9.80
N ASP A 116 3.87 13.57 -11.03
CA ASP A 116 3.43 14.33 -12.21
C ASP A 116 1.94 14.12 -12.53
N THR A 117 1.39 12.96 -12.15
CA THR A 117 0.01 12.59 -12.50
C THR A 117 -1.02 12.89 -11.41
N ILE A 118 -0.65 12.70 -10.13
CA ILE A 118 -1.57 12.84 -8.99
C ILE A 118 -0.96 13.64 -7.82
N ALA A 119 0.16 14.35 -8.05
CA ALA A 119 0.83 15.20 -7.08
C ALA A 119 1.24 14.50 -5.77
N VAL A 120 1.49 13.19 -5.80
CA VAL A 120 2.02 12.45 -4.65
C VAL A 120 3.54 12.49 -4.69
N GLU A 121 4.17 12.83 -3.57
CA GLU A 121 5.62 12.86 -3.39
C GLU A 121 6.09 11.83 -2.34
N LEU A 122 7.40 11.64 -2.26
CA LEU A 122 8.06 10.87 -1.21
C LEU A 122 8.84 11.80 -0.28
N THR A 123 8.71 11.60 1.03
CA THR A 123 9.63 12.21 2.00
C THR A 123 11.02 11.58 1.90
N GLY A 124 12.01 12.16 2.57
CA GLY A 124 13.35 11.55 2.71
C GLY A 124 13.35 10.20 3.45
N ALA A 125 12.24 9.82 4.10
CA ALA A 125 12.03 8.52 4.71
C ALA A 125 11.08 7.62 3.89
N TYR A 126 10.84 7.97 2.62
CA TYR A 126 10.01 7.22 1.66
C TYR A 126 8.53 7.09 2.03
N GLN A 127 8.01 8.00 2.87
CA GLN A 127 6.58 8.10 3.14
C GLN A 127 5.88 8.88 2.03
N LEU A 128 4.63 8.52 1.74
CA LEU A 128 3.81 9.20 0.74
C LEU A 128 3.31 10.55 1.31
N VAL A 129 3.35 11.58 0.47
CA VAL A 129 2.78 12.90 0.77
C VAL A 129 1.84 13.29 -0.37
N PRO A 130 0.57 13.63 -0.09
CA PRO A 130 -0.06 13.78 1.22
C PRO A 130 -0.26 12.46 1.97
N GLU A 131 -0.45 12.54 3.30
CA GLU A 131 -0.56 11.36 4.18
C GLU A 131 -1.76 10.47 3.85
N GLN A 132 -2.86 11.05 3.36
CA GLN A 132 -4.05 10.32 2.92
C GLN A 132 -3.84 9.71 1.52
N SER A 133 -2.75 8.94 1.41
CA SER A 133 -2.33 8.22 0.21
C SER A 133 -1.90 6.81 0.59
N THR A 134 -2.09 5.86 -0.32
CA THR A 134 -1.58 4.50 -0.16
C THR A 134 -1.02 3.99 -1.48
N ALA A 135 0.01 3.15 -1.38
CA ALA A 135 0.60 2.44 -2.49
C ALA A 135 0.52 0.95 -2.21
N ALA A 136 0.28 0.15 -3.26
CA ALA A 136 0.33 -1.29 -3.14
C ALA A 136 0.75 -2.01 -4.42
N ILE A 137 1.30 -3.21 -4.24
CA ILE A 137 1.37 -4.26 -5.25
C ILE A 137 0.12 -5.14 -5.13
N VAL A 138 -0.46 -5.51 -6.27
CA VAL A 138 -1.61 -6.41 -6.34
C VAL A 138 -1.17 -7.76 -6.87
N VAL A 139 -1.33 -8.79 -6.04
CA VAL A 139 -0.98 -10.18 -6.37
C VAL A 139 -2.23 -10.94 -6.77
N HIS A 140 -2.29 -11.35 -8.03
CA HIS A 140 -3.48 -11.97 -8.63
C HIS A 140 -3.56 -13.49 -8.41
N HIS A 141 -2.49 -14.13 -7.91
CA HIS A 141 -2.44 -15.59 -7.73
C HIS A 141 -3.49 -16.09 -6.73
N GLN A 142 -4.18 -17.19 -7.05
CA GLN A 142 -5.27 -17.75 -6.23
C GLN A 142 -4.84 -18.06 -4.79
N GLN A 143 -3.63 -18.60 -4.65
CA GLN A 143 -3.06 -19.03 -3.37
C GLN A 143 -2.33 -17.91 -2.61
N ALA A 144 -2.39 -16.66 -3.09
CA ALA A 144 -1.82 -15.54 -2.33
C ALA A 144 -2.43 -15.49 -0.93
N VAL A 145 -1.65 -15.22 0.12
CA VAL A 145 -2.19 -15.03 1.48
C VAL A 145 -1.47 -13.87 2.14
N TYR A 146 -2.09 -13.26 3.15
CA TYR A 146 -1.38 -12.30 3.99
C TYR A 146 -0.40 -13.03 4.89
N PHE A 147 0.84 -12.54 4.96
CA PHE A 147 1.90 -13.10 5.79
C PHE A 147 2.82 -11.99 6.30
N ALA A 148 3.71 -12.33 7.23
CA ALA A 148 4.69 -11.43 7.81
C ALA A 148 6.11 -11.98 7.59
N VAL A 149 7.00 -11.20 6.96
CA VAL A 149 8.39 -11.64 6.70
C VAL A 149 9.27 -11.66 7.95
N ARG A 150 8.92 -10.85 8.95
CA ARG A 150 9.55 -10.80 10.28
C ARG A 150 8.53 -11.26 11.31
N GLU A 151 8.96 -12.00 12.32
CA GLU A 151 8.11 -12.29 13.48
C GLU A 151 7.86 -10.96 14.22
N GLN A 152 6.61 -10.67 14.61
CA GLN A 152 6.32 -9.56 15.53
C GLN A 152 6.83 -9.94 16.93
N ALA A 153 8.14 -9.86 17.13
CA ALA A 153 8.80 -10.08 18.40
C ALA A 153 9.53 -8.80 18.84
N ALA A 154 8.80 -7.69 19.02
CA ALA A 154 9.35 -6.48 19.66
C ALA A 154 8.32 -5.41 20.10
N LEU A 155 7.06 -5.76 20.44
CA LEU A 155 6.16 -4.80 21.11
C LEU A 155 5.55 -5.28 22.44
N ALA A 156 5.86 -6.51 22.87
CA ALA A 156 5.39 -7.05 24.14
C ALA A 156 6.47 -7.15 25.24
N ALA A 157 7.70 -6.70 24.97
CA ALA A 157 8.84 -6.84 25.89
C ALA A 157 9.38 -5.51 26.47
N GLN A 158 8.65 -4.41 26.32
CA GLN A 158 8.99 -3.11 26.94
C GLN A 158 7.95 -2.62 27.97
N THR A 159 7.02 -3.49 28.37
CA THR A 159 6.01 -3.17 29.39
C THR A 159 5.98 -4.23 30.49
N THR A 160 7.16 -4.57 31.02
CA THR A 160 7.28 -5.27 32.30
C THR A 160 8.45 -4.70 33.10
#